data_AF-A0A061AWU0-F1
#
_entry.id   AF-A0A061AWU0-F1
#
_cell.length_a   1.000
_cell.length_b   1.000
_cell.length_c   1.000
_cell.angle_alpha   90.00
_cell.angle_beta   90.00
_cell.angle_gamma   90.00
#
_symmetry.space_group_name_H-M   'P 1'
#
loop_
_entity.id
_entity.type
_entity.pdbx_description
1 polymer ?
#
loop_
_entity_poly.entity_id
_entity_poly.type
_entity_poly.pdbx_seq_one_letter_code
_entity_poly.pdbx_strand_id
1 'polypeptide(L)'
;MHWLTRLPNEILFQVLRNLDSWDINNMLAIPLFQRRFEGLFWLITDSKVPLHRHVQDRIHVDRWWDASKSIGCTFQSIIEIHSLSNFSDTMLNEIQKHFFSINIIILKHYHAAISSDQPFSINELGPRVRSLTFENLTSVSFRDTVVDPSRTKFPFVTLMTLDNVWITPTATKLQAPNLIDLEVHGRFFSVDRAIDYENTRLKRLMLHCIQDMDVWKDINCPSLESIEIDVASMVIFKNLKFENLQVMTIDSTNVELFAYADLPQVQFLVIFNSDAGLSIHDINAPRLRRLYLSTNTIEKMYDMNIASLQDGHFGQHAEELFLQNSDNIDTSILHSLQSAVIEHTSSILEHTPNLTALTVLRPFFMKDTYDLPKLTTLTIEPDCTSYIHLFPQSLFQSIKKICLKDMSMLIDLPYIHFHSPNLTNVTLEDHYMSRLHNAAIPNIETLEVHSFSDPQNVFVPNEVSVKGCVFPDVVEFKAENYTVNPSVRFSELEFIAPLMKYMSVVGLRIELLDVSRFEKLEKLVATGGVHRVVLGGGICLEALDLSENECLEDVKSGKLEKLKSLECTGTGYFAYHELDAPLLEKVVLDKEVKFIEIS
;
A
#
# COMPACT_ATOMS: atom_id res chain seq x y z
N MET A 1 -4.28 -16.70 -3.09
CA MET A 1 -5.67 -17.05 -2.71
C MET A 1 -5.92 -18.53 -2.37
N HIS A 2 -5.12 -19.51 -2.82
CA HIS A 2 -5.35 -20.95 -2.53
C HIS A 2 -5.16 -21.39 -1.06
N TRP A 3 -4.62 -20.55 -0.18
CA TRP A 3 -4.34 -20.92 1.21
C TRP A 3 -5.57 -20.81 2.12
N LEU A 4 -6.53 -19.91 1.82
CA LEU A 4 -7.76 -19.72 2.60
C LEU A 4 -8.61 -21.00 2.65
N THR A 5 -8.61 -21.83 1.60
CA THR A 5 -9.34 -23.11 1.60
C THR A 5 -8.63 -24.25 2.33
N ARG A 6 -7.39 -24.03 2.76
CA ARG A 6 -6.61 -24.97 3.58
C ARG A 6 -6.59 -24.56 5.05
N LEU A 7 -7.18 -23.42 5.43
CA LEU A 7 -7.25 -23.00 6.82
C LEU A 7 -8.16 -23.95 7.64
N PRO A 8 -7.78 -24.25 8.89
CA PRO A 8 -8.67 -24.90 9.85
C PRO A 8 -10.00 -24.13 9.96
N ASN A 9 -11.09 -24.87 10.14
CA ASN A 9 -12.43 -24.29 10.23
C ASN A 9 -12.50 -23.21 11.31
N GLU A 10 -11.82 -23.40 12.43
CA GLU A 10 -11.76 -22.48 13.57
C GLU A 10 -11.17 -21.12 13.20
N ILE A 11 -10.12 -21.08 12.37
CA ILE A 11 -9.50 -19.83 11.90
C ILE A 11 -10.39 -19.18 10.85
N LEU A 12 -10.91 -19.98 9.92
CA LEU A 12 -11.83 -19.54 8.89
C LEU A 12 -13.08 -18.90 9.53
N PHE A 13 -13.60 -19.48 10.61
CA PHE A 13 -14.73 -18.97 11.39
C PHE A 13 -14.42 -17.62 12.05
N GLN A 14 -13.21 -17.41 12.58
CA GLN A 14 -12.81 -16.11 13.13
C GLN A 14 -12.69 -15.04 12.05
N VAL A 15 -12.22 -15.39 10.86
CA VAL A 15 -12.15 -14.46 9.72
C VAL A 15 -13.56 -14.08 9.27
N LEU A 16 -14.44 -15.06 9.03
CA LEU A 16 -15.81 -14.82 8.54
C LEU A 16 -16.67 -13.98 9.48
N ARG A 17 -16.46 -14.10 10.80
CA ARG A 17 -17.20 -13.33 11.80
C ARG A 17 -16.96 -11.81 11.69
N ASN A 18 -15.84 -11.41 11.10
CA ASN A 18 -15.46 -10.01 10.93
C ASN A 18 -15.75 -9.47 9.53
N LEU A 19 -16.30 -10.28 8.62
CA LEU A 19 -16.68 -9.84 7.28
C LEU A 19 -18.10 -9.27 7.28
N ASP A 20 -18.29 -8.19 6.54
CA ASP A 20 -19.62 -7.67 6.28
C ASP A 20 -20.40 -8.58 5.31
N SER A 21 -21.68 -8.26 5.12
CA SER A 21 -22.54 -9.07 4.26
C SER A 21 -22.14 -9.05 2.77
N TRP A 22 -21.52 -7.99 2.27
CA TRP A 22 -21.08 -7.84 0.88
C TRP A 22 -19.80 -8.60 0.62
N ASP A 23 -18.83 -8.54 1.53
CA ASP A 23 -17.64 -9.35 1.50
C ASP A 23 -17.99 -10.84 1.51
N ILE A 24 -18.98 -11.23 2.33
CA ILE A 24 -19.52 -12.60 2.29
C ILE A 24 -20.11 -12.92 0.91
N ASN A 25 -20.92 -12.02 0.32
CA ASN A 25 -21.50 -12.25 -1.01
C ASN A 25 -20.43 -12.34 -2.12
N ASN A 26 -19.43 -11.48 -2.09
CA ASN A 26 -18.31 -11.43 -3.03
C ASN A 26 -17.42 -12.68 -2.89
N MET A 27 -17.13 -13.08 -1.66
CA MET A 27 -16.40 -14.31 -1.38
C MET A 27 -17.16 -15.54 -1.90
N LEU A 28 -18.47 -15.62 -1.63
CA LEU A 28 -19.32 -16.72 -2.11
C LEU A 28 -19.53 -16.68 -3.64
N ALA A 29 -19.23 -15.57 -4.33
CA ALA A 29 -19.22 -15.52 -5.79
C ALA A 29 -18.13 -16.39 -6.41
N ILE A 30 -17.08 -16.70 -5.64
CA ILE A 30 -15.99 -17.59 -6.06
C ILE A 30 -16.42 -19.04 -5.81
N PRO A 31 -16.52 -19.91 -6.84
CA PRO A 31 -17.08 -21.27 -6.71
C PRO A 31 -16.41 -22.16 -5.66
N LEU A 32 -15.11 -21.94 -5.44
CA LEU A 32 -14.31 -22.67 -4.47
C LEU A 32 -14.77 -22.40 -3.02
N PHE A 33 -15.04 -21.13 -2.69
CA PHE A 33 -15.55 -20.73 -1.37
C PHE A 33 -17.02 -21.10 -1.22
N GLN A 34 -17.81 -20.94 -2.28
CA GLN A 34 -19.21 -21.31 -2.28
C GLN A 34 -19.43 -22.77 -1.83
N ARG A 35 -18.65 -23.72 -2.37
CA ARG A 35 -18.71 -25.15 -1.95
C ARG A 35 -18.19 -25.38 -0.54
N ARG A 36 -17.18 -24.61 -0.09
CA ARG A 36 -16.60 -24.78 1.24
C ARG A 36 -17.56 -24.32 2.35
N PHE A 37 -18.41 -23.35 2.04
CA PHE A 37 -19.32 -22.71 3.00
C PHE A 37 -20.80 -23.06 2.81
N GLU A 38 -21.10 -24.06 2.00
CA GLU A 38 -22.45 -24.59 1.83
C GLU A 38 -23.05 -25.04 3.18
N GLY A 39 -24.29 -24.65 3.46
CA GLY A 39 -24.98 -24.93 4.73
C GLY A 39 -24.59 -24.02 5.91
N LEU A 40 -23.53 -23.22 5.79
CA LEU A 40 -23.06 -22.33 6.87
C LEU A 40 -23.70 -20.94 6.84
N PHE A 41 -24.03 -20.42 5.66
CA PHE A 41 -24.68 -19.13 5.48
C PHE A 41 -26.09 -19.30 4.96
N TRP A 42 -27.04 -18.70 5.65
CA TRP A 42 -28.44 -18.70 5.22
C TRP A 42 -28.88 -17.28 4.86
N LEU A 43 -29.52 -17.14 3.70
CA LEU A 43 -30.16 -15.92 3.28
C LEU A 43 -31.67 -16.02 3.54
N ILE A 44 -32.19 -15.16 4.41
CA ILE A 44 -33.62 -15.01 4.64
C ILE A 44 -34.06 -13.75 3.90
N THR A 45 -34.93 -13.88 2.91
CA THR A 45 -35.28 -12.75 2.03
C THR A 45 -36.75 -12.76 1.64
N ASP A 46 -37.39 -11.60 1.64
CA ASP A 46 -38.76 -11.42 1.11
C ASP A 46 -38.77 -11.09 -0.39
N SER A 47 -37.58 -11.00 -1.01
CA SER A 47 -37.44 -10.77 -2.45
C SER A 47 -37.26 -12.06 -3.23
N LYS A 48 -37.79 -12.07 -4.44
CA LYS A 48 -37.55 -13.13 -5.43
C LYS A 48 -36.19 -12.99 -6.11
N VAL A 49 -35.60 -11.80 -6.06
CA VAL A 49 -34.31 -11.47 -6.66
C VAL A 49 -33.45 -10.81 -5.57
N PRO A 50 -32.86 -11.59 -4.66
CA PRO A 50 -32.03 -11.03 -3.60
C PRO A 50 -30.76 -10.35 -4.15
N LEU A 51 -30.21 -9.40 -3.40
CA LEU A 51 -28.88 -8.83 -3.63
C LEU A 51 -27.78 -9.88 -3.37
N HIS A 52 -27.96 -10.71 -2.34
CA HIS A 52 -27.00 -11.75 -1.94
C HIS A 52 -27.14 -13.02 -2.78
N ARG A 53 -27.00 -12.86 -4.10
CA ARG A 53 -27.24 -13.90 -5.12
C ARG A 53 -26.28 -15.08 -5.06
N HIS A 54 -25.20 -14.99 -4.30
CA HIS A 54 -24.22 -16.07 -4.21
C HIS A 54 -24.42 -16.97 -2.99
N VAL A 55 -25.27 -16.57 -2.03
CA VAL A 55 -25.73 -17.44 -0.93
C VAL A 55 -26.70 -18.48 -1.49
N GLN A 56 -26.40 -19.77 -1.33
CA GLN A 56 -27.20 -20.87 -1.90
C GLN A 56 -28.38 -21.25 -1.02
N ASP A 57 -28.18 -21.33 0.29
CA ASP A 57 -29.22 -21.70 1.24
C ASP A 57 -30.14 -20.50 1.47
N ARG A 58 -31.33 -20.55 0.87
CA ARG A 58 -32.29 -19.44 0.87
C ARG A 58 -33.60 -19.84 1.50
N ILE A 59 -34.10 -18.96 2.36
CA ILE A 59 -35.46 -18.99 2.86
C ILE A 59 -36.17 -17.79 2.27
N HIS A 60 -37.10 -18.04 1.36
CA HIS A 60 -38.01 -16.99 0.88
C HIS A 60 -39.13 -16.81 1.90
N VAL A 61 -39.25 -15.60 2.42
CA VAL A 61 -40.27 -15.25 3.41
C VAL A 61 -41.49 -14.69 2.69
N ASP A 62 -42.60 -15.44 2.75
CA ASP A 62 -43.92 -14.96 2.36
C ASP A 62 -44.82 -14.77 3.59
N ARG A 63 -46.07 -14.33 3.37
CA ARG A 63 -47.05 -14.07 4.44
C ARG A 63 -47.38 -15.30 5.32
N TRP A 64 -46.93 -16.50 4.96
CA TRP A 64 -47.25 -17.76 5.62
C TRP A 64 -46.02 -18.49 6.16
N TRP A 65 -44.86 -17.82 6.22
CA TRP A 65 -43.63 -18.44 6.69
C TRP A 65 -43.72 -18.83 8.17
N ASP A 66 -43.44 -20.11 8.45
CA ASP A 66 -43.37 -20.69 9.78
C ASP A 66 -41.90 -20.85 10.18
N ALA A 67 -41.41 -19.92 11.01
CA ALA A 67 -40.03 -19.90 11.48
C ALA A 67 -39.63 -21.18 12.23
N SER A 68 -40.59 -21.88 12.85
CA SER A 68 -40.34 -23.14 13.59
C SER A 68 -39.91 -24.30 12.68
N LYS A 69 -40.14 -24.20 11.36
CA LYS A 69 -39.69 -25.18 10.36
C LYS A 69 -38.29 -24.90 9.80
N SER A 70 -37.69 -23.78 10.17
CA SER A 70 -36.41 -23.30 9.63
C SER A 70 -35.22 -23.61 10.55
N ILE A 71 -35.38 -24.59 11.44
CA ILE A 71 -34.38 -24.98 12.45
C ILE A 71 -33.25 -25.76 11.75
N GLY A 72 -32.18 -25.06 11.43
CA GLY A 72 -30.96 -25.63 10.84
C GLY A 72 -29.80 -24.64 10.65
N CYS A 73 -29.96 -23.36 10.97
CA CYS A 73 -28.88 -22.38 10.84
C CYS A 73 -27.80 -22.63 11.91
N THR A 74 -26.62 -23.04 11.46
CA THR A 74 -25.53 -23.46 12.35
C THR A 74 -24.47 -22.38 12.60
N PHE A 75 -24.41 -21.31 11.79
CA PHE A 75 -23.31 -20.33 11.89
C PHE A 75 -23.70 -18.84 11.76
N GLN A 76 -24.10 -18.35 10.59
CA GLN A 76 -24.44 -16.93 10.39
C GLN A 76 -25.61 -16.77 9.40
N SER A 77 -26.55 -15.88 9.73
CA SER A 77 -27.72 -15.63 8.88
C SER A 77 -27.69 -14.20 8.37
N ILE A 78 -27.84 -14.05 7.05
CA ILE A 78 -28.06 -12.77 6.38
C ILE A 78 -29.57 -12.63 6.20
N ILE A 79 -30.14 -11.56 6.74
CA ILE A 79 -31.56 -11.28 6.62
C ILE A 79 -31.71 -10.04 5.76
N GLU A 80 -32.27 -10.23 4.57
CA GLU A 80 -32.47 -9.20 3.57
C GLU A 80 -33.96 -8.84 3.51
N ILE A 81 -34.31 -7.67 4.00
CA ILE A 81 -35.70 -7.21 4.12
C ILE A 81 -35.93 -6.08 3.13
N HIS A 82 -36.69 -6.34 2.05
CA HIS A 82 -37.07 -5.34 1.05
C HIS A 82 -38.37 -4.62 1.42
N SER A 83 -39.24 -5.28 2.18
CA SER A 83 -40.47 -4.68 2.72
C SER A 83 -40.79 -5.26 4.09
N LEU A 84 -40.57 -4.46 5.13
CA LEU A 84 -40.97 -4.80 6.51
C LEU A 84 -42.45 -5.17 6.64
N SER A 85 -43.32 -4.69 5.73
CA SER A 85 -44.74 -5.04 5.72
C SER A 85 -45.02 -6.52 5.42
N ASN A 86 -44.05 -7.24 4.85
CA ASN A 86 -44.14 -8.69 4.61
C ASN A 86 -43.86 -9.52 5.86
N PHE A 87 -43.33 -8.91 6.92
CA PHE A 87 -42.96 -9.59 8.15
C PHE A 87 -43.99 -9.28 9.25
N SER A 88 -44.57 -10.33 9.84
CA SER A 88 -45.40 -10.17 11.04
C SER A 88 -44.54 -10.00 12.30
N ASP A 89 -45.09 -9.36 13.34
CA ASP A 89 -44.39 -9.21 14.63
C ASP A 89 -43.98 -10.57 15.21
N THR A 90 -44.81 -11.61 15.01
CA THR A 90 -44.49 -12.98 15.39
C THR A 90 -43.28 -13.51 14.62
N MET A 91 -43.21 -13.30 13.31
CA MET A 91 -42.06 -13.71 12.49
C MET A 91 -40.77 -13.00 12.90
N LEU A 92 -40.84 -11.69 13.17
CA LEU A 92 -39.69 -10.91 13.63
C LEU A 92 -39.19 -11.36 15.01
N ASN A 93 -40.11 -11.67 15.93
CA ASN A 93 -39.78 -12.23 17.23
C ASN A 93 -39.16 -13.63 17.14
N GLU A 94 -39.63 -14.47 16.22
CA GLU A 94 -39.04 -15.80 16.00
C GLU A 94 -37.67 -15.71 15.33
N ILE A 95 -37.46 -14.78 14.39
CA ILE A 95 -36.14 -14.42 13.87
C ILE A 95 -35.21 -14.03 15.04
N GLN A 96 -35.68 -13.16 15.94
CA GLN A 96 -34.89 -12.73 17.10
C GLN A 96 -34.50 -13.90 18.03
N LYS A 97 -35.38 -14.89 18.24
CA LYS A 97 -35.14 -16.02 19.13
C LYS A 97 -34.19 -17.08 18.55
N HIS A 98 -34.16 -17.24 17.24
CA HIS A 98 -33.55 -18.42 16.60
C HIS A 98 -32.21 -18.18 15.89
N PHE A 99 -31.80 -16.93 15.65
CA PHE A 99 -30.56 -16.64 14.92
C PHE A 99 -29.50 -15.98 15.83
N PHE A 100 -28.33 -16.64 15.96
CA PHE A 100 -27.25 -16.29 16.91
C PHE A 100 -26.32 -15.16 16.44
N SER A 101 -26.17 -14.96 15.13
CA SER A 101 -25.34 -13.91 14.51
C SER A 101 -26.04 -13.44 13.25
N ILE A 102 -26.64 -12.24 13.33
CA ILE A 102 -27.49 -11.70 12.27
C ILE A 102 -26.76 -10.53 11.60
N ASN A 103 -26.62 -10.57 10.28
CA ASN A 103 -26.41 -9.37 9.48
C ASN A 103 -27.77 -9.00 8.88
N ILE A 104 -28.36 -7.88 9.30
CA ILE A 104 -29.63 -7.41 8.74
C ILE A 104 -29.33 -6.33 7.70
N ILE A 105 -29.88 -6.52 6.50
CA ILE A 105 -29.85 -5.57 5.40
C ILE A 105 -31.28 -5.14 5.14
N ILE A 106 -31.55 -3.85 5.32
CA ILE A 106 -32.87 -3.27 5.04
C ILE A 106 -32.78 -2.48 3.74
N LEU A 107 -33.52 -2.92 2.73
CA LEU A 107 -33.54 -2.38 1.37
C LEU A 107 -34.90 -1.77 1.04
N LYS A 108 -34.91 -0.79 0.13
CA LYS A 108 -36.14 -0.31 -0.51
C LYS A 108 -36.31 -0.93 -1.89
N HIS A 109 -37.54 -1.34 -2.24
CA HIS A 109 -37.92 -1.58 -3.64
C HIS A 109 -38.57 -0.32 -4.25
N TYR A 110 -38.00 0.17 -5.34
CA TYR A 110 -38.62 1.12 -6.27
C TYR A 110 -39.68 0.39 -7.10
N HIS A 111 -40.90 0.94 -7.19
CA HIS A 111 -41.76 0.76 -8.36
C HIS A 111 -41.92 2.11 -9.06
N ALA A 112 -41.89 2.06 -10.39
CA ALA A 112 -41.69 3.16 -11.33
C ALA A 112 -42.68 4.35 -11.25
N ALA A 113 -42.16 5.50 -11.70
CA ALA A 113 -42.87 6.69 -12.15
C ALA A 113 -43.83 7.35 -11.13
N ILE A 114 -43.36 8.42 -10.49
CA ILE A 114 -44.02 9.73 -10.40
C ILE A 114 -42.98 10.72 -9.87
N SER A 115 -42.84 11.82 -10.59
CA SER A 115 -42.27 13.08 -10.11
C SER A 115 -42.98 13.55 -8.84
N SER A 116 -42.36 13.38 -7.67
CA SER A 116 -42.68 14.18 -6.49
C SER A 116 -41.56 14.07 -5.47
N ASP A 117 -41.05 15.21 -5.04
CA ASP A 117 -40.00 15.44 -4.02
C ASP A 117 -40.36 14.97 -2.60
N GLN A 118 -40.84 13.74 -2.42
CA GLN A 118 -41.09 13.18 -1.09
C GLN A 118 -40.40 11.83 -0.90
N PRO A 119 -39.31 11.77 -0.11
CA PRO A 119 -38.73 10.50 0.30
C PRO A 119 -39.72 9.73 1.19
N PHE A 120 -39.92 8.46 0.86
CA PHE A 120 -40.67 7.51 1.67
C PHE A 120 -40.00 7.37 3.03
N SER A 121 -40.63 7.88 4.07
CA SER A 121 -40.13 7.76 5.43
C SER A 121 -40.42 6.37 5.98
N ILE A 122 -39.58 5.89 6.90
CA ILE A 122 -39.94 4.84 7.86
C ILE A 122 -41.29 5.13 8.58
N ASN A 123 -41.88 6.31 8.42
CA ASN A 123 -43.24 6.65 8.85
C ASN A 123 -44.36 5.75 8.31
N GLU A 124 -44.18 4.99 7.22
CA GLU A 124 -45.14 3.94 6.83
C GLU A 124 -44.89 2.59 7.53
N LEU A 125 -43.91 2.53 8.45
CA LEU A 125 -44.05 1.69 9.64
C LEU A 125 -45.22 2.30 10.42
N GLY A 126 -46.42 1.78 10.17
CA GLY A 126 -47.52 1.94 11.10
C GLY A 126 -47.09 1.59 12.53
N PRO A 127 -47.95 1.80 13.55
CA PRO A 127 -47.63 1.65 14.98
C PRO A 127 -47.06 0.29 15.44
N ARG A 128 -46.79 -0.65 14.52
CA ARG A 128 -46.30 -2.03 14.71
C ARG A 128 -44.79 -2.17 14.90
N VAL A 129 -43.94 -1.25 14.44
CA VAL A 129 -42.48 -1.32 14.68
C VAL A 129 -42.07 -0.41 15.84
N ARG A 130 -42.62 -0.67 17.04
CA ARG A 130 -42.30 0.09 18.26
C ARG A 130 -41.32 -0.63 19.19
N SER A 131 -40.79 -1.78 18.83
CA SER A 131 -39.99 -2.59 19.77
C SER A 131 -39.04 -3.61 19.12
N LEU A 132 -38.52 -3.36 17.92
CA LEU A 132 -37.44 -4.20 17.39
C LEU A 132 -36.14 -3.87 18.15
N THR A 133 -35.85 -4.68 19.16
CA THR A 133 -34.60 -4.64 19.91
C THR A 133 -33.86 -5.91 19.52
N PHE A 134 -32.85 -5.80 18.65
CA PHE A 134 -32.09 -6.98 18.26
C PHE A 134 -30.95 -7.21 19.27
N GLU A 135 -31.24 -8.01 20.30
CA GLU A 135 -30.35 -8.22 21.46
C GLU A 135 -29.03 -8.94 21.13
N ASN A 136 -28.87 -9.52 19.94
CA ASN A 136 -27.64 -10.16 19.49
C ASN A 136 -27.06 -9.55 18.20
N LEU A 137 -27.60 -8.41 17.75
CA LEU A 137 -27.16 -7.78 16.50
C LEU A 137 -25.83 -7.06 16.73
N THR A 138 -24.78 -7.54 16.07
CA THR A 138 -23.43 -6.96 16.13
C THR A 138 -23.11 -6.08 14.92
N SER A 139 -23.79 -6.29 13.79
CA SER A 139 -23.64 -5.47 12.59
C SER A 139 -24.98 -5.15 11.94
N VAL A 140 -25.13 -3.95 11.40
CA VAL A 140 -26.34 -3.53 10.69
C VAL A 140 -26.01 -2.68 9.48
N SER A 141 -26.70 -2.93 8.36
CA SER A 141 -26.57 -2.15 7.14
C SER A 141 -27.91 -1.59 6.69
N PHE A 142 -27.94 -0.29 6.42
CA PHE A 142 -29.10 0.43 5.89
C PHE A 142 -28.78 0.95 4.51
N ARG A 143 -29.67 0.76 3.53
CA ARG A 143 -29.48 1.23 2.16
C ARG A 143 -30.72 1.89 1.58
N ASP A 144 -30.54 3.04 0.95
CA ASP A 144 -31.58 3.78 0.21
C ASP A 144 -32.88 3.96 1.03
N THR A 145 -32.72 4.25 2.32
CA THR A 145 -33.80 4.24 3.31
C THR A 145 -33.75 5.43 4.24
N VAL A 146 -34.81 5.60 5.03
CA VAL A 146 -34.94 6.66 6.04
C VAL A 146 -34.89 6.02 7.42
N VAL A 147 -34.07 6.50 8.35
CA VAL A 147 -33.97 5.97 9.73
C VAL A 147 -34.54 6.95 10.74
N ASP A 148 -35.38 6.48 11.67
CA ASP A 148 -35.88 7.27 12.82
C ASP A 148 -35.17 6.83 14.11
N PRO A 149 -34.23 7.64 14.66
CA PRO A 149 -33.50 7.32 15.88
C PRO A 149 -34.40 7.15 17.11
N SER A 150 -35.58 7.77 17.13
CA SER A 150 -36.51 7.66 18.26
C SER A 150 -37.18 6.29 18.38
N ARG A 151 -37.12 5.48 17.31
CA ARG A 151 -37.78 4.17 17.21
C ARG A 151 -36.84 3.00 17.03
N THR A 152 -35.54 3.24 16.89
CA THR A 152 -34.53 2.22 16.60
C THR A 152 -33.49 2.16 17.71
N LYS A 153 -33.13 0.95 18.15
CA LYS A 153 -32.13 0.72 19.19
C LYS A 153 -31.21 -0.42 18.80
N PHE A 154 -29.90 -0.18 18.94
CA PHE A 154 -28.84 -1.09 18.54
C PHE A 154 -27.86 -1.32 19.70
N PRO A 155 -28.32 -1.96 20.80
CA PRO A 155 -27.56 -2.02 22.06
C PRO A 155 -26.23 -2.77 21.95
N PHE A 156 -26.08 -3.70 21.00
CA PHE A 156 -24.88 -4.55 20.85
C PHE A 156 -24.18 -4.39 19.50
N VAL A 157 -24.64 -3.46 18.66
CA VAL A 157 -24.03 -3.23 17.35
C VAL A 157 -22.66 -2.60 17.52
N THR A 158 -21.65 -3.22 16.90
CA THR A 158 -20.26 -2.76 16.83
C THR A 158 -19.90 -2.21 15.45
N LEU A 159 -20.60 -2.63 14.39
CA LEU A 159 -20.39 -2.16 13.02
C LEU A 159 -21.71 -1.66 12.43
N MET A 160 -21.69 -0.47 11.82
CA MET A 160 -22.84 0.07 11.12
C MET A 160 -22.44 0.62 9.76
N THR A 161 -23.15 0.21 8.71
CA THR A 161 -22.96 0.73 7.34
C THR A 161 -24.22 1.44 6.87
N LEU A 162 -24.09 2.68 6.43
CA LEU A 162 -25.19 3.55 6.00
C LEU A 162 -24.96 3.98 4.54
N ASP A 163 -25.66 3.35 3.59
CA ASP A 163 -25.56 3.66 2.17
C ASP A 163 -26.75 4.50 1.69
N ASN A 164 -26.50 5.75 1.33
CA ASN A 164 -27.50 6.72 0.86
C ASN A 164 -28.73 6.82 1.79
N VAL A 165 -28.45 6.85 3.10
CA VAL A 165 -29.47 6.88 4.16
C VAL A 165 -29.82 8.32 4.52
N TRP A 166 -31.10 8.54 4.85
CA TRP A 166 -31.57 9.79 5.47
C TRP A 166 -32.03 9.55 6.90
N ILE A 167 -31.39 10.19 7.89
CA ILE A 167 -31.85 10.12 9.28
C ILE A 167 -32.84 11.25 9.56
N THR A 168 -34.03 10.90 10.07
CA THR A 168 -35.05 11.91 10.36
C THR A 168 -34.55 12.87 11.44
N PRO A 169 -34.74 14.18 11.26
CA PRO A 169 -34.33 15.18 12.25
C PRO A 169 -35.19 15.02 13.51
N THR A 170 -34.61 14.44 14.56
CA THR A 170 -35.24 14.30 15.88
C THR A 170 -34.25 14.76 16.96
N ALA A 171 -34.75 15.06 18.16
CA ALA A 171 -33.89 15.35 19.31
C ALA A 171 -33.15 14.10 19.82
N THR A 172 -33.58 12.91 19.41
CA THR A 172 -33.00 11.64 19.85
C THR A 172 -31.81 11.27 18.98
N LYS A 173 -30.67 11.00 19.62
CA LYS A 173 -29.49 10.43 18.96
C LYS A 173 -29.68 8.94 18.70
N LEU A 174 -28.96 8.41 17.71
CA LEU A 174 -28.96 6.98 17.39
C LEU A 174 -28.44 6.18 18.60
N GLN A 175 -29.27 5.26 19.10
CA GLN A 175 -28.91 4.48 20.30
C GLN A 175 -28.05 3.27 19.92
N ALA A 176 -26.74 3.48 19.72
CA ALA A 176 -25.75 2.46 19.42
C ALA A 176 -24.50 2.58 20.32
N PRO A 177 -24.61 2.30 21.64
CA PRO A 177 -23.56 2.60 22.63
C PRO A 177 -22.28 1.76 22.48
N ASN A 178 -22.35 0.64 21.76
CA ASN A 178 -21.22 -0.25 21.52
C ASN A 178 -20.64 -0.11 20.10
N LEU A 179 -21.06 0.91 19.35
CA LEU A 179 -20.59 1.14 17.98
C LEU A 179 -19.08 1.42 18.00
N ILE A 180 -18.32 0.63 17.24
CA ILE A 180 -16.88 0.73 17.09
C ILE A 180 -16.54 1.27 15.69
N ASP A 181 -17.25 0.80 14.68
CA ASP A 181 -16.99 1.12 13.28
C ASP A 181 -18.26 1.67 12.62
N LEU A 182 -18.13 2.82 11.97
CA LEU A 182 -19.19 3.44 11.18
C LEU A 182 -18.71 3.72 9.77
N GLU A 183 -19.44 3.20 8.81
CA GLU A 183 -19.25 3.44 7.38
C GLU A 183 -20.45 4.17 6.81
N VAL A 184 -20.22 5.25 6.07
CA VAL A 184 -21.28 6.06 5.47
C VAL A 184 -20.95 6.31 4.01
N HIS A 185 -21.90 6.00 3.13
CA HIS A 185 -21.78 6.22 1.68
C HIS A 185 -22.83 7.21 1.19
N GLY A 186 -22.43 8.16 0.35
CA GLY A 186 -23.32 9.09 -0.34
C GLY A 186 -23.84 10.26 0.50
N ARG A 187 -24.54 10.01 1.61
CA ARG A 187 -25.18 11.06 2.44
C ARG A 187 -24.75 11.00 3.89
N PHE A 188 -24.21 12.09 4.41
CA PHE A 188 -23.68 12.21 5.76
C PHE A 188 -24.33 13.31 6.59
N PHE A 189 -24.89 14.37 6.00
CA PHE A 189 -25.41 15.52 6.77
C PHE A 189 -26.42 15.14 7.85
N SER A 190 -27.37 14.26 7.50
CA SER A 190 -28.38 13.78 8.46
C SER A 190 -27.80 12.78 9.47
N VAL A 191 -26.77 12.04 9.06
CA VAL A 191 -26.08 11.03 9.86
C VAL A 191 -25.23 11.68 10.96
N ASP A 192 -24.44 12.68 10.61
CA ASP A 192 -23.61 13.47 11.53
C ASP A 192 -24.41 13.97 12.74
N ARG A 193 -25.60 14.51 12.48
CA ARG A 193 -26.50 15.03 13.52
C ARG A 193 -27.11 13.95 14.40
N ALA A 194 -27.16 12.71 13.94
CA ALA A 194 -27.76 11.61 14.68
C ALA A 194 -26.76 10.88 15.57
N ILE A 195 -25.46 11.02 15.32
CA ILE A 195 -24.41 10.38 16.11
C ILE A 195 -24.15 11.19 17.39
N ASP A 196 -23.89 10.47 18.47
CA ASP A 196 -23.39 11.00 19.73
C ASP A 196 -21.89 10.73 19.83
N TYR A 197 -21.09 11.60 19.21
CA TYR A 197 -19.63 11.44 19.12
C TYR A 197 -18.93 11.44 20.48
N GLU A 198 -19.50 12.09 21.49
CA GLU A 198 -18.89 12.22 22.81
C GLU A 198 -19.04 10.93 23.64
N ASN A 199 -20.18 10.25 23.51
CA ASN A 199 -20.51 9.08 24.34
C ASN A 199 -20.37 7.74 23.62
N THR A 200 -20.06 7.74 22.33
CA THR A 200 -19.84 6.52 21.54
C THR A 200 -18.44 5.91 21.77
N ARG A 201 -18.31 4.62 21.45
CA ARG A 201 -17.03 3.89 21.43
C ARG A 201 -16.40 3.85 20.04
N LEU A 202 -16.82 4.75 19.16
CA LEU A 202 -16.42 4.80 17.76
C LEU A 202 -14.90 4.95 17.65
N LYS A 203 -14.26 3.94 17.09
CA LYS A 203 -12.82 3.90 16.81
C LYS A 203 -12.49 4.21 15.36
N ARG A 204 -13.37 3.83 14.43
CA ARG A 204 -13.16 4.05 12.99
C ARG A 204 -14.39 4.70 12.35
N LEU A 205 -14.14 5.74 11.58
CA LEU A 205 -15.15 6.41 10.75
C LEU A 205 -14.68 6.44 9.31
N MET A 206 -15.50 5.89 8.42
CA MET A 206 -15.24 5.86 6.98
C MET A 206 -16.39 6.56 6.26
N LEU A 207 -16.06 7.62 5.54
CA LEU A 207 -17.00 8.41 4.76
C LEU A 207 -16.61 8.27 3.30
N HIS A 208 -17.50 7.73 2.46
CA HIS A 208 -17.20 7.41 1.07
C HIS A 208 -18.16 8.10 0.11
N CYS A 209 -17.61 8.74 -0.91
CA CYS A 209 -18.35 9.44 -1.96
C CYS A 209 -19.44 10.36 -1.38
N ILE A 210 -19.16 11.10 -0.30
CA ILE A 210 -20.14 11.95 0.36
C ILE A 210 -20.48 13.16 -0.52
N GLN A 211 -21.77 13.49 -0.64
CA GLN A 211 -22.28 14.50 -1.57
C GLN A 211 -22.98 15.68 -0.88
N ASP A 212 -23.29 15.57 0.41
CA ASP A 212 -24.13 16.54 1.14
C ASP A 212 -23.42 17.15 2.36
N MET A 213 -22.08 17.13 2.41
CA MET A 213 -21.28 17.68 3.50
C MET A 213 -20.47 18.90 3.03
N ASP A 214 -20.97 20.11 3.31
CA ASP A 214 -20.22 21.34 3.02
C ASP A 214 -19.36 21.80 4.20
N VAL A 215 -19.80 21.51 5.43
CA VAL A 215 -19.13 21.92 6.67
C VAL A 215 -19.27 20.80 7.69
N TRP A 216 -18.15 20.37 8.27
CA TRP A 216 -18.14 19.45 9.40
C TRP A 216 -17.43 20.11 10.58
N LYS A 217 -18.20 20.35 11.65
CA LYS A 217 -17.75 21.26 12.70
C LYS A 217 -18.22 20.89 14.09
N ASP A 218 -17.50 21.41 15.09
CA ASP A 218 -17.83 21.30 16.50
C ASP A 218 -17.96 19.83 16.95
N ILE A 219 -17.06 18.98 16.44
CA ILE A 219 -17.05 17.55 16.72
C ILE A 219 -15.98 17.24 17.75
N ASN A 220 -16.39 16.54 18.80
CA ASN A 220 -15.51 15.95 19.80
C ASN A 220 -15.76 14.44 19.85
N CYS A 221 -14.77 13.65 19.43
CA CYS A 221 -14.84 12.20 19.46
C CYS A 221 -13.55 11.64 20.08
N PRO A 222 -13.49 11.54 21.42
CA PRO A 222 -12.26 11.13 22.10
C PRO A 222 -11.90 9.66 21.85
N SER A 223 -12.86 8.81 21.46
CA SER A 223 -12.64 7.38 21.20
C SER A 223 -12.06 7.08 19.81
N LEU A 224 -12.07 8.05 18.90
CA LEU A 224 -11.74 7.86 17.49
C LEU A 224 -10.23 7.65 17.29
N GLU A 225 -9.87 6.57 16.59
CA GLU A 225 -8.48 6.14 16.33
C GLU A 225 -8.09 6.32 14.85
N SER A 226 -9.05 6.21 13.92
CA SER A 226 -8.83 6.38 12.48
C SER A 226 -10.02 7.03 11.77
N ILE A 227 -9.74 7.92 10.82
CA ILE A 227 -10.75 8.55 9.96
C ILE A 227 -10.30 8.46 8.50
N GLU A 228 -11.23 8.04 7.63
CA GLU A 228 -11.11 8.15 6.18
C GLU A 228 -12.30 8.96 5.65
N ILE A 229 -12.02 9.99 4.86
CA ILE A 229 -13.02 10.89 4.31
C ILE A 229 -12.81 10.99 2.80
N ASP A 230 -13.81 10.60 2.03
CA ASP A 230 -13.92 10.80 0.59
C ASP A 230 -15.20 11.60 0.29
N VAL A 231 -15.02 12.82 -0.22
CA VAL A 231 -16.09 13.79 -0.46
C VAL A 231 -16.03 14.31 -1.88
N ALA A 232 -17.15 14.25 -2.59
CA ALA A 232 -17.25 14.74 -3.96
C ALA A 232 -17.27 16.28 -4.07
N SER A 233 -17.48 16.97 -2.95
CA SER A 233 -17.63 18.43 -2.87
C SER A 233 -16.60 19.08 -1.95
N MET A 234 -16.58 20.41 -1.98
CA MET A 234 -15.80 21.22 -1.06
C MET A 234 -16.28 21.08 0.38
N VAL A 235 -15.36 20.86 1.33
CA VAL A 235 -15.69 20.73 2.76
C VAL A 235 -14.90 21.70 3.61
N ILE A 236 -15.52 22.22 4.67
CA ILE A 236 -14.88 23.04 5.71
C ILE A 236 -14.91 22.32 7.07
N PHE A 237 -13.73 22.03 7.66
CA PHE A 237 -13.51 21.39 8.96
C PHE A 237 -13.24 22.48 9.98
N LYS A 238 -14.07 22.56 11.01
CA LYS A 238 -13.93 23.59 12.04
C LYS A 238 -14.08 23.02 13.44
N ASN A 239 -13.17 23.39 14.34
CA ASN A 239 -13.27 23.02 15.75
C ASN A 239 -13.44 21.50 15.97
N LEU A 240 -12.54 20.73 15.38
CA LEU A 240 -12.49 19.27 15.52
C LEU A 240 -11.55 18.88 16.67
N LYS A 241 -11.97 17.94 17.52
CA LYS A 241 -11.19 17.43 18.65
C LYS A 241 -11.20 15.91 18.67
N PHE A 242 -10.04 15.32 18.39
CA PHE A 242 -9.87 13.87 18.35
C PHE A 242 -8.64 13.46 19.18
N GLU A 243 -8.86 13.20 20.47
CA GLU A 243 -7.78 12.98 21.44
C GLU A 243 -6.94 11.73 21.17
N ASN A 244 -7.51 10.70 20.53
CA ASN A 244 -6.84 9.41 20.29
C ASN A 244 -6.58 9.11 18.81
N LEU A 245 -6.87 10.06 17.91
CA LEU A 245 -6.74 9.83 16.47
C LEU A 245 -5.28 9.61 16.09
N GLN A 246 -5.01 8.54 15.34
CA GLN A 246 -3.65 8.18 14.89
C GLN A 246 -3.44 8.44 13.40
N VAL A 247 -4.50 8.21 12.60
CA VAL A 247 -4.49 8.31 11.14
C VAL A 247 -5.69 9.15 10.70
N MET A 248 -5.44 10.12 9.82
CA MET A 248 -6.48 10.87 9.14
C MET A 248 -6.18 10.92 7.64
N THR A 249 -7.11 10.42 6.84
CA THR A 249 -7.06 10.49 5.38
C THR A 249 -8.25 11.29 4.88
N ILE A 250 -7.98 12.27 4.02
CA ILE A 250 -8.97 13.13 3.38
C ILE A 250 -8.71 13.06 1.88
N ASP A 251 -9.72 12.69 1.12
CA ASP A 251 -9.80 12.77 -0.33
C ASP A 251 -11.00 13.63 -0.68
N SER A 252 -10.78 14.70 -1.43
CA SER A 252 -11.85 15.56 -1.89
C SER A 252 -11.45 16.30 -3.15
N THR A 253 -12.44 16.66 -3.96
CA THR A 253 -12.21 17.48 -5.15
C THR A 253 -11.78 18.92 -4.80
N ASN A 254 -12.11 19.42 -3.61
CA ASN A 254 -11.76 20.76 -3.16
C ASN A 254 -11.67 20.83 -1.63
N VAL A 255 -10.51 21.18 -1.08
CA VAL A 255 -10.24 21.15 0.36
C VAL A 255 -9.81 22.54 0.84
N GLU A 256 -10.73 23.33 1.38
CA GLU A 256 -10.39 24.56 2.15
C GLU A 256 -10.39 24.21 3.64
N LEU A 257 -9.35 23.54 4.13
CA LEU A 257 -9.43 22.79 5.39
C LEU A 257 -8.28 23.02 6.38
N PHE A 258 -8.53 23.86 7.38
CA PHE A 258 -8.80 23.52 8.79
C PHE A 258 -8.97 24.85 9.57
N ALA A 259 -10.11 25.09 10.23
CA ALA A 259 -10.23 26.20 11.19
C ALA A 259 -10.28 25.63 12.61
N TYR A 260 -9.10 25.35 13.16
CA TYR A 260 -8.85 24.67 14.44
C TYR A 260 -9.14 23.16 14.44
N ALA A 261 -8.08 22.36 14.48
CA ALA A 261 -8.14 20.91 14.69
C ALA A 261 -7.13 20.47 15.78
N ASP A 262 -7.65 19.88 16.86
CA ASP A 262 -6.85 19.35 17.96
C ASP A 262 -6.65 17.83 17.81
N LEU A 263 -5.44 17.45 17.39
CA LEU A 263 -5.07 16.12 16.91
C LEU A 263 -3.79 15.60 17.63
N PRO A 264 -3.77 15.55 18.98
CA PRO A 264 -2.53 15.38 19.76
C PRO A 264 -1.80 14.05 19.54
N GLN A 265 -2.49 13.02 19.02
CA GLN A 265 -1.95 11.68 18.80
C GLN A 265 -1.72 11.33 17.33
N VAL A 266 -2.10 12.21 16.40
CA VAL A 266 -2.00 11.90 14.96
C VAL A 266 -0.55 11.72 14.57
N GLN A 267 -0.25 10.62 13.89
CA GLN A 267 1.07 10.28 13.39
C GLN A 267 1.14 10.40 11.86
N PHE A 268 0.01 10.20 11.18
CA PHE A 268 -0.12 10.19 9.73
C PHE A 268 -1.31 11.04 9.30
N LEU A 269 -1.05 12.07 8.50
CA LEU A 269 -2.06 12.92 7.86
C LEU A 269 -1.89 12.84 6.35
N VAL A 270 -2.95 12.45 5.66
CA VAL A 270 -2.98 12.29 4.20
C VAL A 270 -4.10 13.15 3.64
N ILE A 271 -3.78 14.02 2.69
CA ILE A 271 -4.74 14.91 2.03
C ILE A 271 -4.53 14.82 0.52
N PHE A 272 -5.57 14.38 -0.19
CA PHE A 272 -5.71 14.44 -1.63
C PHE A 272 -6.74 15.53 -1.97
N ASN A 273 -6.34 16.50 -2.79
CA ASN A 273 -7.16 17.61 -3.25
C ASN A 273 -6.97 17.79 -4.76
N SER A 274 -7.98 17.47 -5.57
CA SER A 274 -7.78 17.36 -7.02
C SER A 274 -7.92 18.65 -7.81
N ASP A 275 -8.75 19.62 -7.40
CA ASP A 275 -9.18 20.71 -8.29
C ASP A 275 -8.91 22.13 -7.75
N ALA A 276 -8.77 22.33 -6.44
CA ALA A 276 -8.71 23.67 -5.84
C ALA A 276 -7.50 23.88 -4.92
N GLY A 277 -7.23 25.14 -4.56
CA GLY A 277 -6.15 25.48 -3.64
C GLY A 277 -6.38 24.97 -2.22
N LEU A 278 -5.36 24.30 -1.68
CA LEU A 278 -5.36 23.79 -0.32
C LEU A 278 -5.10 24.92 0.68
N SER A 279 -6.00 25.09 1.64
CA SER A 279 -5.81 26.01 2.77
C SER A 279 -5.80 25.25 4.10
N ILE A 280 -4.63 25.06 4.69
CA ILE A 280 -4.42 24.31 5.94
C ILE A 280 -3.90 25.23 7.04
N HIS A 281 -4.58 25.30 8.19
CA HIS A 281 -4.17 26.19 9.28
C HIS A 281 -4.69 25.71 10.64
N ASP A 282 -4.14 26.25 11.73
CA ASP A 282 -4.61 26.02 13.10
C ASP A 282 -4.67 24.53 13.49
N ILE A 283 -3.68 23.73 13.07
CA ILE A 283 -3.59 22.30 13.43
C ILE A 283 -2.68 22.12 14.64
N ASN A 284 -3.21 21.49 15.69
CA ASN A 284 -2.41 21.01 16.80
C ASN A 284 -2.15 19.49 16.67
N ALA A 285 -1.03 19.12 16.03
CA ALA A 285 -0.63 17.71 15.84
C ALA A 285 0.85 17.47 16.21
N PRO A 286 1.23 17.66 17.48
CA PRO A 286 2.64 17.63 17.92
C PRO A 286 3.35 16.29 17.71
N ARG A 287 2.61 15.20 17.49
CA ARG A 287 3.14 13.85 17.23
C ARG A 287 3.13 13.46 15.74
N LEU A 288 2.71 14.36 14.85
CA LEU A 288 2.66 14.10 13.42
C LEU A 288 4.06 13.76 12.92
N ARG A 289 4.23 12.59 12.30
CA ARG A 289 5.52 12.13 11.75
C ARG A 289 5.57 12.18 10.25
N ARG A 290 4.46 11.82 9.58
CA ARG A 290 4.35 11.86 8.13
C ARG A 290 3.18 12.71 7.68
N LEU A 291 3.45 13.57 6.70
CA LEU A 291 2.47 14.41 6.04
C LEU A 291 2.48 14.09 4.55
N TYR A 292 1.33 13.69 4.00
CA TYR A 292 1.13 13.49 2.58
C TYR A 292 0.15 14.54 2.07
N LEU A 293 0.59 15.36 1.12
CA LEU A 293 -0.22 16.37 0.45
C LEU A 293 -0.13 16.15 -1.06
N SER A 294 -1.25 15.83 -1.69
CA SER A 294 -1.38 15.85 -3.15
C SER A 294 -2.42 16.88 -3.52
N THR A 295 -1.97 18.02 -4.05
CA THR A 295 -2.82 19.17 -4.38
C THR A 295 -2.24 19.97 -5.52
N ASN A 296 -3.11 20.62 -6.30
CA ASN A 296 -2.67 21.50 -7.38
C ASN A 296 -2.02 22.79 -6.89
N THR A 297 -2.49 23.35 -5.77
CA THR A 297 -1.88 24.53 -5.15
C THR A 297 -2.06 24.49 -3.63
N ILE A 298 -1.21 25.19 -2.88
CA ILE A 298 -1.41 25.50 -1.46
C ILE A 298 -1.56 27.02 -1.36
N GLU A 299 -2.71 27.49 -0.92
CA GLU A 299 -3.02 28.91 -0.75
C GLU A 299 -2.63 29.43 0.63
N LYS A 300 -2.78 28.58 1.66
CA LYS A 300 -2.51 28.89 3.06
C LYS A 300 -1.95 27.66 3.77
N MET A 301 -0.88 27.87 4.54
CA MET A 301 -0.27 26.83 5.39
C MET A 301 0.44 27.47 6.58
N TYR A 302 -0.26 27.70 7.69
CA TYR A 302 0.28 28.44 8.85
C TYR A 302 -0.31 27.98 10.18
N ASP A 303 0.26 28.41 11.31
CA ASP A 303 -0.20 28.11 12.68
C ASP A 303 -0.39 26.60 12.95
N MET A 304 0.57 25.79 12.48
CA MET A 304 0.59 24.34 12.68
C MET A 304 1.59 23.93 13.77
N ASN A 305 1.13 23.34 14.86
CA ASN A 305 2.00 22.68 15.83
C ASN A 305 2.30 21.24 15.39
N ILE A 306 3.31 21.09 14.51
CA ILE A 306 3.74 19.81 13.92
C ILE A 306 5.24 19.53 14.15
N ALA A 307 5.74 19.84 15.36
CA ALA A 307 7.16 19.81 15.68
C ALA A 307 7.87 18.44 15.50
N SER A 308 7.12 17.33 15.40
CA SER A 308 7.66 15.98 15.19
C SER A 308 7.72 15.55 13.71
N LEU A 309 7.36 16.41 12.77
CA LEU A 309 7.27 16.06 11.35
C LEU A 309 8.65 15.65 10.81
N GLN A 310 8.76 14.45 10.23
CA GLN A 310 10.00 13.88 9.71
C GLN A 310 9.93 13.56 8.22
N ASP A 311 8.78 13.09 7.75
CA ASP A 311 8.60 12.63 6.37
C ASP A 311 7.50 13.43 5.66
N GLY A 312 7.80 13.92 4.47
CA GLY A 312 6.85 14.63 3.62
C GLY A 312 6.63 13.89 2.31
N HIS A 313 5.40 13.82 1.83
CA HIS A 313 5.09 13.46 0.46
C HIS A 313 4.30 14.60 -0.18
N PHE A 314 4.78 15.10 -1.31
CA PHE A 314 4.20 16.23 -2.03
C PHE A 314 3.92 15.84 -3.48
N GLY A 315 2.64 15.67 -3.80
CA GLY A 315 2.13 15.18 -5.09
C GLY A 315 2.14 16.20 -6.23
N GLN A 316 1.55 15.81 -7.35
CA GLN A 316 1.53 16.52 -8.63
C GLN A 316 0.92 17.92 -8.55
N HIS A 317 1.63 18.89 -9.17
CA HIS A 317 1.32 20.32 -9.26
C HIS A 317 1.61 21.21 -8.05
N ALA A 318 2.25 20.68 -7.01
CA ALA A 318 2.87 21.51 -5.95
C ALA A 318 4.08 22.36 -6.44
N GLU A 319 4.13 22.74 -7.72
CA GLU A 319 5.26 23.41 -8.38
C GLU A 319 5.23 24.95 -8.22
N GLU A 320 4.04 25.55 -8.13
CA GLU A 320 3.88 27.02 -8.00
C GLU A 320 3.60 27.49 -6.55
N LEU A 321 3.78 26.61 -5.56
CA LEU A 321 3.33 26.74 -4.17
C LEU A 321 3.65 28.06 -3.46
N PHE A 322 4.85 28.62 -3.62
CA PHE A 322 5.33 29.70 -2.75
C PHE A 322 5.51 31.04 -3.47
N LEU A 323 5.28 31.11 -4.78
CA LEU A 323 5.64 32.27 -5.59
C LEU A 323 4.63 33.42 -5.55
N GLN A 324 3.42 33.20 -5.05
CA GLN A 324 2.35 34.22 -5.15
C GLN A 324 2.02 34.95 -3.85
N ASN A 325 2.22 34.39 -2.65
CA ASN A 325 1.91 35.07 -1.37
C ASN A 325 2.70 34.50 -0.16
N SER A 326 3.89 35.02 0.12
CA SER A 326 4.74 34.60 1.26
C SER A 326 4.09 34.76 2.64
N ASP A 327 3.10 35.65 2.77
CA ASP A 327 2.48 35.97 4.06
C ASP A 327 1.48 34.90 4.54
N ASN A 328 1.06 33.99 3.66
CA ASN A 328 0.06 32.96 3.97
C ASN A 328 0.68 31.58 4.26
N ILE A 329 2.00 31.44 4.17
CA ILE A 329 2.66 30.15 4.34
C ILE A 329 3.83 30.27 5.33
N ASP A 330 3.70 29.62 6.48
CA ASP A 330 4.79 29.42 7.43
C ASP A 330 5.69 28.27 6.97
N THR A 331 6.76 28.61 6.28
CA THR A 331 7.75 27.64 5.78
C THR A 331 8.57 26.97 6.89
N SER A 332 8.55 27.51 8.11
CA SER A 332 9.35 26.96 9.22
C SER A 332 8.91 25.56 9.65
N ILE A 333 7.65 25.20 9.37
CA ILE A 333 7.09 23.88 9.62
C ILE A 333 7.79 22.77 8.80
N LEU A 334 8.45 23.14 7.70
CA LEU A 334 9.18 22.21 6.83
C LEU A 334 10.63 21.99 7.31
N HIS A 335 11.12 22.82 8.24
CA HIS A 335 12.50 22.72 8.71
C HIS A 335 12.79 21.42 9.46
N SER A 336 11.79 20.73 10.02
CA SER A 336 12.01 19.46 10.72
C SER A 336 12.11 18.25 9.76
N LEU A 337 11.75 18.40 8.49
CA LEU A 337 11.76 17.32 7.50
C LEU A 337 13.15 16.72 7.32
N GLN A 338 13.21 15.39 7.39
CA GLN A 338 14.40 14.57 7.19
C GLN A 338 14.34 13.78 5.90
N SER A 339 13.13 13.40 5.47
CA SER A 339 12.88 12.74 4.19
C SER A 339 11.72 13.39 3.44
N ALA A 340 11.80 13.40 2.10
CA ALA A 340 10.74 13.90 1.24
C ALA A 340 10.58 13.04 0.00
N VAL A 341 9.34 12.80 -0.40
CA VAL A 341 8.97 12.33 -1.73
C VAL A 341 8.28 13.49 -2.44
N ILE A 342 8.74 13.82 -3.63
CA ILE A 342 8.14 14.85 -4.48
C ILE A 342 7.81 14.25 -5.82
N GLU A 343 6.60 14.47 -6.32
CA GLU A 343 6.23 14.00 -7.67
C GLU A 343 6.68 14.94 -8.78
N HIS A 344 6.94 16.18 -8.41
CA HIS A 344 7.23 17.28 -9.32
C HIS A 344 8.09 18.32 -8.60
N THR A 345 8.58 19.29 -9.35
CA THR A 345 9.62 20.19 -8.89
C THR A 345 9.04 21.26 -8.00
N SER A 346 9.25 21.12 -6.69
CA SER A 346 8.56 21.94 -5.70
C SER A 346 9.48 22.98 -5.09
N SER A 347 8.99 24.22 -5.03
CA SER A 347 9.59 25.31 -4.25
C SER A 347 9.69 24.97 -2.75
N ILE A 348 9.05 23.88 -2.31
CA ILE A 348 9.18 23.33 -0.95
C ILE A 348 10.62 22.97 -0.59
N LEU A 349 11.43 22.56 -1.57
CA LEU A 349 12.81 22.16 -1.32
C LEU A 349 13.66 23.33 -0.79
N GLU A 350 13.33 24.57 -1.17
CA GLU A 350 14.00 25.79 -0.69
C GLU A 350 13.81 26.00 0.82
N HIS A 351 12.83 25.33 1.41
CA HIS A 351 12.43 25.44 2.81
C HIS A 351 12.68 24.15 3.60
N THR A 352 13.53 23.24 3.09
CA THR A 352 13.85 21.96 3.75
C THR A 352 15.35 21.80 4.06
N PRO A 353 15.96 22.70 4.86
CA PRO A 353 17.41 22.73 5.06
C PRO A 353 17.98 21.49 5.78
N ASN A 354 17.13 20.70 6.44
CA ASN A 354 17.52 19.51 7.20
C ASN A 354 17.29 18.18 6.46
N LEU A 355 16.90 18.24 5.19
CA LEU A 355 16.60 17.07 4.38
C LEU A 355 17.84 16.18 4.21
N THR A 356 17.71 14.89 4.49
CA THR A 356 18.79 13.89 4.37
C THR A 356 18.53 12.88 3.26
N ALA A 357 17.26 12.66 2.91
CA ALA A 357 16.82 11.78 1.84
C ALA A 357 15.75 12.46 0.99
N LEU A 358 15.89 12.39 -0.33
CA LEU A 358 14.94 12.93 -1.29
C LEU A 358 14.59 11.87 -2.33
N THR A 359 13.31 11.66 -2.59
CA THR A 359 12.82 10.88 -3.73
C THR A 359 12.10 11.82 -4.68
N VAL A 360 12.51 11.82 -5.93
CA VAL A 360 11.93 12.63 -6.99
C VAL A 360 11.26 11.69 -7.98
N LEU A 361 9.94 11.69 -7.98
CA LEU A 361 9.14 11.04 -9.01
C LEU A 361 9.01 12.04 -10.17
N ARG A 362 8.87 11.56 -11.41
CA ARG A 362 8.47 12.35 -12.61
C ARG A 362 9.07 13.77 -12.75
N PRO A 363 10.41 13.91 -12.83
CA PRO A 363 11.08 15.22 -12.91
C PRO A 363 10.85 15.92 -14.27
N PHE A 364 10.06 17.00 -14.31
CA PHE A 364 9.85 17.79 -15.55
C PHE A 364 10.50 19.19 -15.54
N PHE A 365 10.62 19.92 -14.41
CA PHE A 365 11.07 21.34 -14.43
C PHE A 365 11.86 21.84 -13.20
N MET A 366 13.08 21.35 -12.94
CA MET A 366 13.79 21.79 -11.72
C MET A 366 14.34 23.21 -11.84
N LYS A 367 14.27 23.99 -10.75
CA LYS A 367 14.97 25.27 -10.63
C LYS A 367 16.48 25.04 -10.66
N ASP A 368 17.24 25.96 -11.26
CA ASP A 368 18.69 25.82 -11.46
C ASP A 368 19.51 25.49 -10.20
N THR A 369 19.02 25.83 -8.99
CA THR A 369 19.74 25.61 -7.72
C THR A 369 18.81 25.39 -6.53
N TYR A 370 19.22 24.49 -5.63
CA TYR A 370 18.65 24.22 -4.30
C TYR A 370 19.77 24.10 -3.27
N ASP A 371 19.61 24.69 -2.08
CA ASP A 371 20.57 24.56 -0.98
C ASP A 371 20.12 23.44 -0.01
N LEU A 372 20.61 22.23 -0.24
CA LEU A 372 20.32 21.03 0.56
C LEU A 372 21.61 20.43 1.14
N PRO A 373 22.26 21.10 2.11
CA PRO A 373 23.61 20.77 2.55
C PRO A 373 23.70 19.43 3.29
N LYS A 374 22.57 18.91 3.79
CA LYS A 374 22.49 17.63 4.52
C LYS A 374 22.00 16.46 3.67
N LEU A 375 21.68 16.69 2.40
CA LEU A 375 21.17 15.65 1.51
C LEU A 375 22.26 14.60 1.26
N THR A 376 22.00 13.35 1.65
CA THR A 376 22.97 12.25 1.47
C THR A 376 22.44 11.14 0.58
N THR A 377 21.12 11.03 0.44
CA THR A 377 20.44 10.01 -0.34
C THR A 377 19.49 10.67 -1.34
N LEU A 378 19.62 10.33 -2.62
CA LEU A 378 18.73 10.78 -3.68
C LEU A 378 18.19 9.57 -4.45
N THR A 379 16.88 9.50 -4.59
CA THR A 379 16.19 8.54 -5.44
C THR A 379 15.51 9.29 -6.57
N ILE A 380 15.66 8.81 -7.81
CA ILE A 380 15.02 9.40 -9.00
C ILE A 380 14.22 8.30 -9.70
N GLU A 381 12.93 8.53 -9.89
CA GLU A 381 11.98 7.61 -10.53
C GLU A 381 11.20 8.37 -11.62
N PRO A 382 11.68 8.36 -12.88
CA PRO A 382 11.04 9.10 -13.96
C PRO A 382 9.99 8.27 -14.71
N ASP A 383 8.79 8.81 -14.88
CA ASP A 383 7.80 8.23 -15.81
C ASP A 383 8.18 8.42 -17.29
N CYS A 384 9.13 9.31 -17.62
CA CYS A 384 9.44 9.73 -18.99
C CYS A 384 10.91 10.15 -19.14
N THR A 385 11.37 10.25 -20.39
CA THR A 385 12.71 10.47 -20.97
C THR A 385 13.58 11.65 -20.44
N SER A 386 13.48 12.04 -19.18
CA SER A 386 14.24 13.13 -18.59
C SER A 386 15.72 12.78 -18.50
N TYR A 387 16.57 13.64 -19.05
CA TYR A 387 18.02 13.50 -18.95
C TYR A 387 18.46 13.93 -17.55
N ILE A 388 19.30 13.11 -16.90
CA ILE A 388 19.88 13.44 -15.59
C ILE A 388 20.64 14.77 -15.59
N HIS A 389 21.10 15.21 -16.76
CA HIS A 389 21.74 16.51 -16.99
C HIS A 389 20.82 17.72 -16.77
N LEU A 390 19.50 17.51 -16.72
CA LEU A 390 18.52 18.56 -16.43
C LEU A 390 18.32 18.77 -14.93
N PHE A 391 18.92 17.92 -14.08
CA PHE A 391 18.87 18.09 -12.65
C PHE A 391 19.87 19.16 -12.18
N PRO A 392 19.51 19.97 -11.18
CA PRO A 392 20.38 20.99 -10.62
C PRO A 392 21.64 20.37 -10.05
N GLN A 393 22.79 20.88 -10.48
CA GLN A 393 24.09 20.40 -10.01
C GLN A 393 24.23 20.51 -8.48
N SER A 394 23.53 21.45 -7.86
CA SER A 394 23.54 21.63 -6.40
C SER A 394 23.00 20.41 -5.65
N LEU A 395 22.06 19.64 -6.22
CA LEU A 395 21.50 18.45 -5.58
C LEU A 395 22.57 17.36 -5.38
N PHE A 396 23.56 17.30 -6.26
CA PHE A 396 24.56 16.25 -6.29
C PHE A 396 25.73 16.45 -5.32
N GLN A 397 25.96 17.67 -4.84
CA GLN A 397 27.20 18.05 -4.14
C GLN A 397 27.46 17.28 -2.83
N SER A 398 26.40 16.97 -2.08
CA SER A 398 26.45 16.35 -0.74
C SER A 398 26.09 14.85 -0.75
N ILE A 399 25.68 14.31 -1.91
CA ILE A 399 25.15 12.95 -2.02
C ILE A 399 26.23 11.91 -1.78
N LYS A 400 25.87 10.88 -1.01
CA LYS A 400 26.64 9.65 -0.81
C LYS A 400 26.00 8.45 -1.50
N LYS A 401 24.68 8.45 -1.63
CA LYS A 401 23.88 7.36 -2.20
C LYS A 401 22.93 7.88 -3.27
N ILE A 402 22.97 7.29 -4.45
CA ILE A 402 22.00 7.56 -5.50
C ILE A 402 21.29 6.27 -5.91
N CYS A 403 19.96 6.34 -6.02
CA CYS A 403 19.12 5.30 -6.58
C CYS A 403 18.42 5.87 -7.82
N LEU A 404 18.63 5.23 -8.97
CA LEU A 404 17.93 5.55 -10.21
C LEU A 404 16.97 4.41 -10.49
N LYS A 405 15.69 4.70 -10.70
CA LYS A 405 14.64 3.72 -11.00
C LYS A 405 14.06 3.99 -12.37
N ASP A 406 13.61 2.96 -13.10
CA ASP A 406 12.81 3.08 -14.32
C ASP A 406 13.37 3.99 -15.45
N MET A 407 14.68 4.27 -15.45
CA MET A 407 15.25 5.12 -16.51
C MET A 407 15.28 4.35 -17.84
N SER A 408 14.60 4.89 -18.85
CA SER A 408 14.55 4.34 -20.22
C SER A 408 15.75 4.71 -21.10
N MET A 409 16.65 5.59 -20.61
CA MET A 409 17.75 6.18 -21.37
C MET A 409 19.12 5.78 -20.78
N LEU A 410 20.20 5.93 -21.58
CA LEU A 410 21.57 5.66 -21.16
C LEU A 410 21.94 6.51 -19.93
N ILE A 411 22.37 5.86 -18.85
CA ILE A 411 22.76 6.53 -17.60
C ILE A 411 24.17 7.12 -17.76
N ASP A 412 24.29 8.45 -17.70
CA ASP A 412 25.59 9.12 -17.64
C ASP A 412 26.11 9.17 -16.19
N LEU A 413 26.55 8.02 -15.68
CA LEU A 413 27.21 7.94 -14.37
C LEU A 413 28.45 8.85 -14.24
N PRO A 414 29.31 9.02 -15.27
CA PRO A 414 30.40 9.99 -15.22
C PRO A 414 29.95 11.41 -14.86
N TYR A 415 28.84 11.89 -15.44
CA TYR A 415 28.25 13.18 -15.10
C TYR A 415 27.82 13.24 -13.63
N ILE A 416 27.08 12.22 -13.16
CA ILE A 416 26.62 12.17 -11.75
C ILE A 416 27.82 12.21 -10.81
N HIS A 417 28.83 11.38 -11.06
CA HIS A 417 30.03 11.32 -10.23
C HIS A 417 30.82 12.64 -10.26
N PHE A 418 30.95 13.27 -11.43
CA PHE A 418 31.63 14.57 -11.56
C PHE A 418 30.98 15.63 -10.65
N HIS A 419 29.65 15.60 -10.51
CA HIS A 419 28.91 16.51 -9.64
C HIS A 419 28.69 15.99 -8.21
N SER A 420 29.01 14.72 -7.93
CA SER A 420 28.83 14.05 -6.63
C SER A 420 30.17 13.50 -6.11
N PRO A 421 31.11 14.35 -5.66
CA PRO A 421 32.45 13.92 -5.28
C PRO A 421 32.50 12.96 -4.08
N ASN A 422 31.43 12.87 -3.29
CA ASN A 422 31.30 12.00 -2.13
C ASN A 422 30.46 10.73 -2.38
N LEU A 423 30.11 10.48 -3.65
CA LEU A 423 29.26 9.35 -4.03
C LEU A 423 29.98 8.02 -3.78
N THR A 424 29.36 7.17 -2.97
CA THR A 424 29.91 5.86 -2.54
C THR A 424 29.00 4.70 -2.91
N ASN A 425 27.68 4.92 -3.01
CA ASN A 425 26.72 3.89 -3.38
C ASN A 425 25.89 4.32 -4.59
N VAL A 426 25.82 3.44 -5.58
CA VAL A 426 24.97 3.62 -6.77
C VAL A 426 24.07 2.40 -6.91
N THR A 427 22.77 2.64 -6.94
CA THR A 427 21.74 1.62 -7.18
C THR A 427 20.98 1.97 -8.45
N LEU A 428 20.85 1.01 -9.36
CA LEU A 428 20.17 1.13 -10.64
C LEU A 428 19.02 0.11 -10.68
N GLU A 429 17.77 0.52 -10.63
CA GLU A 429 16.58 -0.34 -10.62
C GLU A 429 15.76 -0.16 -11.91
N ASP A 430 15.22 -1.25 -12.46
CA ASP A 430 14.23 -1.23 -13.57
C ASP A 430 14.63 -0.48 -14.84
N HIS A 431 15.91 -0.53 -15.18
CA HIS A 431 16.38 0.10 -16.41
C HIS A 431 16.14 -0.77 -17.64
N TYR A 432 15.32 -0.24 -18.57
CA TYR A 432 15.02 -0.86 -19.86
C TYR A 432 16.25 -1.11 -20.74
N MET A 433 17.41 -0.47 -20.47
CA MET A 433 18.74 -0.86 -20.95
C MET A 433 19.82 -0.28 -20.01
N SER A 434 20.28 -1.04 -19.00
CA SER A 434 21.41 -0.62 -18.17
C SER A 434 22.74 -0.94 -18.88
N ARG A 435 23.09 -0.09 -19.85
CA ARG A 435 24.41 -0.12 -20.51
C ARG A 435 25.33 0.95 -19.91
N LEU A 436 26.22 0.52 -19.04
CA LEU A 436 27.35 1.32 -18.57
C LEU A 436 28.57 0.96 -19.42
N HIS A 437 29.07 1.92 -20.20
CA HIS A 437 30.23 1.68 -21.06
C HIS A 437 31.34 2.70 -20.83
N ASN A 438 32.58 2.21 -20.73
CA ASN A 438 33.80 3.02 -20.74
C ASN A 438 33.84 4.15 -19.69
N ALA A 439 33.20 3.95 -18.53
CA ALA A 439 33.17 4.93 -17.45
C ALA A 439 34.27 4.60 -16.41
N ALA A 440 35.10 5.58 -16.06
CA ALA A 440 36.02 5.48 -14.94
C ALA A 440 35.46 6.30 -13.76
N ILE A 441 35.00 5.62 -12.72
CA ILE A 441 34.25 6.24 -11.63
C ILE A 441 34.91 5.87 -10.30
N PRO A 442 35.82 6.71 -9.77
CA PRO A 442 36.45 6.48 -8.48
C PRO A 442 35.45 6.67 -7.32
N ASN A 443 35.86 6.27 -6.12
CA ASN A 443 35.13 6.41 -4.85
C ASN A 443 33.81 5.64 -4.69
N ILE A 444 33.28 5.01 -5.74
CA ILE A 444 32.15 4.10 -5.60
C ILE A 444 32.62 2.84 -4.86
N GLU A 445 32.04 2.57 -3.70
CA GLU A 445 32.29 1.38 -2.88
C GLU A 445 31.30 0.25 -3.20
N THR A 446 30.05 0.62 -3.51
CA THR A 446 28.96 -0.33 -3.81
C THR A 446 28.24 0.05 -5.11
N LEU A 447 28.11 -0.92 -6.01
CA LEU A 447 27.32 -0.81 -7.23
C LEU A 447 26.26 -1.92 -7.26
N GLU A 448 24.99 -1.53 -7.31
CA GLU A 448 23.86 -2.44 -7.39
C GLU A 448 23.05 -2.19 -8.66
N VAL A 449 22.69 -3.26 -9.36
CA VAL A 449 21.88 -3.23 -10.56
C VAL A 449 20.75 -4.25 -10.41
N HIS A 450 19.53 -3.76 -10.27
CA HIS A 450 18.33 -4.56 -10.07
C HIS A 450 17.44 -4.44 -11.31
N SER A 451 16.89 -5.56 -11.77
CA SER A 451 15.90 -5.59 -12.86
C SER A 451 14.65 -6.31 -12.40
N PHE A 452 13.49 -5.70 -12.64
CA PHE A 452 12.18 -6.28 -12.52
C PHE A 452 11.55 -6.27 -13.91
N SER A 453 11.68 -7.37 -14.65
CA SER A 453 10.91 -7.49 -15.89
C SER A 453 9.44 -7.73 -15.55
N ASP A 454 8.52 -6.91 -16.08
CA ASP A 454 7.10 -7.26 -16.09
C ASP A 454 6.91 -8.44 -17.08
N PRO A 455 6.48 -9.62 -16.61
CA PRO A 455 6.27 -10.78 -17.49
C PRO A 455 5.24 -10.53 -18.61
N GLN A 456 4.43 -9.48 -18.52
CA GLN A 456 3.46 -9.11 -19.57
C GLN A 456 4.07 -8.23 -20.69
N ASN A 457 5.25 -7.64 -20.48
CA ASN A 457 5.86 -6.69 -21.42
C ASN A 457 6.94 -7.37 -22.28
N VAL A 458 6.49 -8.13 -23.30
CA VAL A 458 7.31 -9.03 -24.15
C VAL A 458 8.23 -8.28 -25.15
N PHE A 459 8.13 -6.95 -25.24
CA PHE A 459 8.69 -6.19 -26.37
C PHE A 459 10.04 -5.47 -26.12
N VAL A 460 10.70 -5.63 -24.97
CA VAL A 460 11.97 -4.95 -24.71
C VAL A 460 13.06 -5.94 -24.26
N PRO A 461 14.19 -6.05 -24.99
CA PRO A 461 15.33 -6.82 -24.50
C PRO A 461 15.99 -6.08 -23.33
N ASN A 462 15.72 -6.54 -22.11
CA ASN A 462 16.43 -6.10 -20.90
C ASN A 462 17.84 -6.71 -20.92
N GLU A 463 18.80 -5.92 -21.37
CA GLU A 463 20.23 -6.26 -21.38
C GLU A 463 20.96 -5.40 -20.36
N VAL A 464 21.68 -6.05 -19.44
CA VAL A 464 22.58 -5.37 -18.51
C VAL A 464 24.02 -5.55 -19.00
N SER A 465 24.76 -4.46 -19.15
CA SER A 465 26.17 -4.45 -19.59
C SER A 465 26.97 -3.39 -18.84
N VAL A 466 28.18 -3.75 -18.40
CA VAL A 466 29.11 -2.86 -17.68
C VAL A 466 30.47 -2.77 -18.36
N LYS A 467 30.51 -2.98 -19.68
CA LYS A 467 31.76 -3.18 -20.43
C LYS A 467 32.66 -1.95 -20.51
N GLY A 468 33.94 -2.16 -20.27
CA GLY A 468 34.99 -1.15 -20.32
C GLY A 468 35.01 -0.20 -19.14
N CYS A 469 34.17 -0.42 -18.12
CA CYS A 469 34.14 0.42 -16.93
C CYS A 469 35.33 0.14 -15.99
N VAL A 470 35.76 1.17 -15.27
CA VAL A 470 36.83 1.10 -14.26
C VAL A 470 36.30 1.66 -12.95
N PHE A 471 36.16 0.78 -11.97
CA PHE A 471 35.66 1.07 -10.63
C PHE A 471 36.75 0.74 -9.60
N PRO A 472 37.75 1.63 -9.40
CA PRO A 472 38.93 1.33 -8.61
C PRO A 472 38.62 0.97 -7.15
N ASP A 473 37.56 1.56 -6.59
CA ASP A 473 37.22 1.47 -5.18
C ASP A 473 36.04 0.53 -4.86
N VAL A 474 35.43 -0.09 -5.88
CA VAL A 474 34.27 -0.98 -5.68
C VAL A 474 34.70 -2.20 -4.89
N VAL A 475 34.05 -2.39 -3.74
CA VAL A 475 34.21 -3.54 -2.84
C VAL A 475 33.07 -4.53 -3.03
N GLU A 476 31.89 -4.05 -3.38
CA GLU A 476 30.66 -4.83 -3.53
C GLU A 476 29.95 -4.54 -4.86
N PHE A 477 29.65 -5.61 -5.60
CA PHE A 477 28.86 -5.57 -6.83
C PHE A 477 27.65 -6.52 -6.71
N LYS A 478 26.46 -6.00 -6.97
CA LYS A 478 25.23 -6.80 -7.07
C LYS A 478 24.54 -6.58 -8.40
N ALA A 479 24.14 -7.66 -9.03
CA ALA A 479 23.29 -7.66 -10.23
C ALA A 479 22.18 -8.69 -10.05
N GLU A 480 20.95 -8.25 -9.82
CA GLU A 480 19.85 -9.16 -9.43
C GLU A 480 18.64 -8.94 -10.34
N ASN A 481 18.02 -10.04 -10.78
CA ASN A 481 16.77 -10.04 -11.52
C ASN A 481 15.73 -10.82 -10.72
N TYR A 482 14.76 -10.10 -10.15
CA TYR A 482 13.79 -10.65 -9.20
C TYR A 482 12.60 -11.31 -9.87
N THR A 483 12.39 -11.11 -11.17
CA THR A 483 11.42 -11.86 -11.95
C THR A 483 12.15 -12.90 -12.79
N VAL A 484 11.77 -14.17 -12.65
CA VAL A 484 12.33 -15.30 -13.41
C VAL A 484 11.85 -15.22 -14.87
N ASN A 485 12.29 -14.18 -15.58
CA ASN A 485 12.09 -14.02 -17.01
C ASN A 485 13.39 -14.43 -17.71
N PRO A 486 13.39 -15.57 -18.42
CA PRO A 486 14.58 -16.10 -19.10
C PRO A 486 15.06 -15.22 -20.28
N SER A 487 14.38 -14.12 -20.54
CA SER A 487 14.70 -13.16 -21.61
C SER A 487 15.70 -12.08 -21.18
N VAL A 488 15.87 -11.82 -19.87
CA VAL A 488 16.84 -10.82 -19.38
C VAL A 488 18.26 -11.40 -19.51
N ARG A 489 19.11 -10.74 -20.31
CA ARG A 489 20.48 -11.20 -20.58
C ARG A 489 21.48 -10.26 -19.90
N PHE A 490 22.49 -10.84 -19.27
CA PHE A 490 23.67 -10.11 -18.86
C PHE A 490 24.77 -10.40 -19.88
N SER A 491 24.93 -9.51 -20.85
CA SER A 491 25.70 -9.81 -22.07
C SER A 491 27.20 -9.61 -21.92
N GLU A 492 27.63 -8.63 -21.12
CA GLU A 492 29.04 -8.24 -21.03
C GLU A 492 29.41 -7.75 -19.61
N LEU A 493 29.92 -8.68 -18.80
CA LEU A 493 30.62 -8.38 -17.56
C LEU A 493 32.10 -8.15 -17.89
N GLU A 494 32.48 -6.95 -18.29
CA GLU A 494 33.88 -6.63 -18.63
C GLU A 494 34.30 -5.31 -17.97
N PHE A 495 34.59 -5.33 -16.68
CA PHE A 495 35.03 -4.13 -15.96
C PHE A 495 36.22 -4.42 -15.04
N ILE A 496 36.89 -3.35 -14.61
CA ILE A 496 38.05 -3.39 -13.71
C ILE A 496 37.60 -2.94 -12.32
N ALA A 497 37.69 -3.82 -11.33
CA ALA A 497 37.44 -3.52 -9.92
C ALA A 497 38.45 -4.25 -9.01
N PRO A 498 39.64 -3.66 -8.78
CA PRO A 498 40.76 -4.34 -8.11
C PRO A 498 40.57 -4.55 -6.61
N LEU A 499 39.61 -3.85 -5.99
CA LEU A 499 39.30 -3.97 -4.56
C LEU A 499 38.08 -4.84 -4.25
N MET A 500 37.45 -5.43 -5.28
CA MET A 500 36.20 -6.17 -5.12
C MET A 500 36.37 -7.38 -4.21
N LYS A 501 35.52 -7.47 -3.20
CA LYS A 501 35.45 -8.56 -2.22
C LYS A 501 34.17 -9.38 -2.35
N TYR A 502 33.06 -8.77 -2.76
CA TYR A 502 31.77 -9.43 -2.89
C TYR A 502 31.14 -9.20 -4.25
N MET A 503 30.70 -10.29 -4.89
CA MET A 503 29.93 -10.28 -6.12
C MET A 503 28.67 -11.13 -5.95
N SER A 504 27.51 -10.55 -6.25
CA SER A 504 26.20 -11.22 -6.33
C SER A 504 25.64 -11.07 -7.73
N VAL A 505 25.33 -12.17 -8.42
CA VAL A 505 24.64 -12.18 -9.70
C VAL A 505 23.51 -13.20 -9.67
N VAL A 506 22.26 -12.74 -9.62
CA VAL A 506 21.11 -13.61 -9.31
C VAL A 506 20.01 -13.48 -10.36
N GLY A 507 19.49 -14.59 -10.86
CA GLY A 507 18.32 -14.64 -11.75
C GLY A 507 18.57 -14.10 -13.17
N LEU A 508 19.84 -13.94 -13.54
CA LEU A 508 20.27 -13.38 -14.83
C LEU A 508 20.80 -14.48 -15.75
N ARG A 509 20.48 -14.39 -17.05
CA ARG A 509 21.07 -15.31 -18.04
C ARG A 509 22.47 -14.85 -18.43
N ILE A 510 23.49 -15.64 -18.06
CA ILE A 510 24.91 -15.35 -18.31
C ILE A 510 25.56 -16.52 -19.06
N GLU A 511 26.08 -16.27 -20.26
CA GLU A 511 26.76 -17.32 -21.05
C GLU A 511 28.16 -17.68 -20.51
N LEU A 512 28.87 -16.68 -19.96
CA LEU A 512 30.19 -16.82 -19.38
C LEU A 512 30.39 -15.76 -18.28
N LEU A 513 30.56 -16.22 -17.04
CA LEU A 513 30.94 -15.40 -15.90
C LEU A 513 32.43 -15.57 -15.62
N ASP A 514 33.25 -14.66 -16.14
CA ASP A 514 34.69 -14.63 -15.87
C ASP A 514 35.01 -13.66 -14.72
N VAL A 515 35.40 -14.24 -13.58
CA VAL A 515 35.80 -13.52 -12.37
C VAL A 515 37.29 -13.67 -12.06
N SER A 516 38.06 -14.27 -12.97
CA SER A 516 39.49 -14.57 -12.77
C SER A 516 40.35 -13.34 -12.51
N ARG A 517 39.92 -12.18 -13.00
CA ARG A 517 40.57 -10.86 -12.83
C ARG A 517 40.36 -10.22 -11.45
N PHE A 518 39.51 -10.78 -10.59
CA PHE A 518 39.15 -10.18 -9.30
C PHE A 518 39.89 -10.90 -8.15
N GLU A 519 41.21 -10.69 -8.06
CA GLU A 519 42.09 -11.43 -7.14
C GLU A 519 41.69 -11.34 -5.65
N LYS A 520 41.02 -10.24 -5.25
CA LYS A 520 40.57 -10.00 -3.87
C LYS A 520 39.15 -10.51 -3.57
N LEU A 521 38.48 -11.16 -4.53
CA LEU A 521 37.11 -11.63 -4.33
C LEU A 521 37.07 -12.70 -3.22
N GLU A 522 36.30 -12.44 -2.17
CA GLU A 522 36.14 -13.29 -0.98
C GLU A 522 34.82 -14.09 -1.06
N LYS A 523 33.77 -13.52 -1.67
CA LYS A 523 32.48 -14.20 -1.82
C LYS A 523 31.88 -13.98 -3.21
N LEU A 524 31.43 -15.08 -3.82
CA LEU A 524 30.69 -15.10 -5.09
C LEU A 524 29.35 -15.79 -4.90
N VAL A 525 28.27 -15.11 -5.26
CA VAL A 525 26.93 -15.68 -5.43
C VAL A 525 26.56 -15.53 -6.89
N ALA A 526 26.32 -16.63 -7.59
CA ALA A 526 25.99 -16.64 -9.00
C ALA A 526 24.91 -17.68 -9.26
N THR A 527 23.62 -17.29 -9.24
CA THR A 527 22.47 -18.21 -9.20
C THR A 527 21.43 -17.89 -10.28
N GLY A 528 20.62 -18.89 -10.67
CA GLY A 528 19.41 -18.67 -11.47
C GLY A 528 19.57 -18.38 -12.97
N GLY A 529 20.70 -18.73 -13.61
CA GLY A 529 20.84 -18.56 -15.07
C GLY A 529 22.26 -18.54 -15.66
N VAL A 530 23.27 -19.00 -14.93
CA VAL A 530 24.67 -18.99 -15.36
C VAL A 530 25.04 -20.29 -16.07
N HIS A 531 25.61 -20.19 -17.28
CA HIS A 531 26.00 -21.34 -18.10
C HIS A 531 27.45 -21.77 -17.87
N ARG A 532 28.40 -20.82 -17.73
CA ARG A 532 29.82 -21.13 -17.53
C ARG A 532 30.45 -20.16 -16.55
N VAL A 533 31.33 -20.65 -15.68
CA VAL A 533 32.06 -19.83 -14.69
C VAL A 533 33.56 -20.05 -14.84
N VAL A 534 34.35 -18.98 -14.78
CA VAL A 534 35.82 -19.04 -14.77
C VAL A 534 36.35 -18.36 -13.51
N LEU A 535 36.98 -19.16 -12.65
CA LEU A 535 37.63 -18.76 -11.41
C LEU A 535 39.14 -18.73 -11.61
N GLY A 536 39.80 -17.62 -11.27
CA GLY A 536 41.25 -17.48 -11.39
C GLY A 536 41.98 -18.22 -10.26
N GLY A 537 43.14 -18.82 -10.54
CA GLY A 537 43.92 -19.56 -9.54
C GLY A 537 44.57 -18.70 -8.43
N GLY A 538 44.44 -17.37 -8.48
CA GLY A 538 44.94 -16.44 -7.46
C GLY A 538 43.84 -15.76 -6.64
N ILE A 539 42.60 -16.22 -6.75
CA ILE A 539 41.43 -15.60 -6.11
C ILE A 539 41.39 -15.92 -4.61
N CYS A 540 41.02 -14.94 -3.78
CA CYS A 540 40.90 -15.11 -2.32
C CYS A 540 39.55 -15.69 -1.88
N LEU A 541 38.89 -16.49 -2.72
CA LEU A 541 37.51 -16.89 -2.56
C LEU A 541 37.32 -17.79 -1.32
N GLU A 542 36.48 -17.35 -0.38
CA GLU A 542 36.12 -18.09 0.84
C GLU A 542 34.74 -18.74 0.75
N ALA A 543 33.81 -18.14 0.00
CA ALA A 543 32.45 -18.65 -0.19
C ALA A 543 31.99 -18.58 -1.65
N LEU A 544 31.47 -19.70 -2.15
CA LEU A 544 30.95 -19.86 -3.50
C LEU A 544 29.53 -20.44 -3.47
N ASP A 545 28.59 -19.73 -4.07
CA ASP A 545 27.21 -20.18 -4.26
C ASP A 545 26.87 -20.18 -5.76
N LEU A 546 26.61 -21.38 -6.28
CA LEU A 546 26.23 -21.68 -7.66
C LEU A 546 24.86 -22.39 -7.72
N SER A 547 24.05 -22.25 -6.67
CA SER A 547 22.73 -22.87 -6.61
C SER A 547 21.80 -22.39 -7.73
N GLU A 548 20.79 -23.21 -8.02
CA GLU A 548 19.69 -22.91 -8.95
C GLU A 548 20.13 -22.59 -10.39
N ASN A 549 21.30 -23.08 -10.82
CA ASN A 549 21.75 -23.00 -12.21
C ASN A 549 21.52 -24.31 -12.96
N GLU A 550 20.29 -24.55 -13.43
CA GLU A 550 19.95 -25.77 -14.19
C GLU A 550 20.77 -25.93 -15.48
N CYS A 551 21.17 -24.80 -16.09
CA CYS A 551 21.91 -24.75 -17.36
C CYS A 551 23.45 -24.65 -17.19
N LEU A 552 23.99 -24.85 -15.99
CA LEU A 552 25.44 -24.77 -15.77
C LEU A 552 26.17 -25.92 -16.49
N GLU A 553 26.98 -25.58 -17.49
CA GLU A 553 27.71 -26.52 -18.34
C GLU A 553 29.15 -26.75 -17.85
N ASP A 554 29.83 -25.71 -17.36
CA ASP A 554 31.27 -25.75 -17.08
C ASP A 554 31.68 -24.76 -15.96
N VAL A 555 32.59 -25.19 -15.08
CA VAL A 555 33.23 -24.35 -14.04
C VAL A 555 34.73 -24.60 -14.09
N LYS A 556 35.46 -23.64 -14.66
CA LYS A 556 36.93 -23.70 -14.73
C LYS A 556 37.52 -23.04 -13.51
N SER A 557 38.39 -23.73 -12.80
CA SER A 557 39.07 -23.17 -11.64
C SER A 557 40.56 -23.55 -11.60
N GLY A 558 41.38 -22.66 -11.05
CA GLY A 558 42.67 -23.05 -10.48
C GLY A 558 42.49 -23.51 -9.02
N LYS A 559 43.61 -23.65 -8.30
CA LYS A 559 43.56 -23.99 -6.86
C LYS A 559 42.84 -22.91 -6.05
N LEU A 560 41.77 -23.30 -5.37
CA LEU A 560 40.96 -22.46 -4.48
C LEU A 560 41.35 -22.72 -3.02
N GLU A 561 42.59 -22.36 -2.65
CA GLU A 561 43.18 -22.69 -1.35
C GLU A 561 42.41 -22.13 -0.14
N LYS A 562 41.59 -21.08 -0.33
CA LYS A 562 40.86 -20.40 0.75
C LYS A 562 39.37 -20.75 0.83
N LEU A 563 38.86 -21.60 -0.06
CA LEU A 563 37.43 -21.87 -0.15
C LEU A 563 36.96 -22.70 1.06
N LYS A 564 36.05 -22.14 1.85
CA LYS A 564 35.49 -22.76 3.07
C LYS A 564 34.04 -23.22 2.87
N SER A 565 33.26 -22.51 2.05
CA SER A 565 31.83 -22.79 1.85
C SER A 565 31.47 -22.92 0.37
N LEU A 566 30.76 -23.99 0.03
CA LEU A 566 30.24 -24.28 -1.30
C LEU A 566 28.73 -24.63 -1.25
N GLU A 567 27.92 -23.96 -2.06
CA GLU A 567 26.49 -24.22 -2.22
C GLU A 567 26.12 -24.39 -3.70
N CYS A 568 25.45 -25.50 -4.03
CA CYS A 568 25.28 -26.01 -5.39
C CYS A 568 23.97 -26.80 -5.56
N THR A 569 22.93 -26.47 -4.81
CA THR A 569 21.62 -27.14 -4.90
C THR A 569 20.84 -26.68 -6.13
N GLY A 570 20.15 -27.57 -6.82
CA GLY A 570 19.36 -27.24 -8.01
C GLY A 570 20.20 -26.90 -9.25
N THR A 571 21.43 -27.41 -9.32
CA THR A 571 22.41 -27.10 -10.38
C THR A 571 22.61 -28.30 -11.30
N GLY A 572 22.83 -28.06 -12.61
CA GLY A 572 22.98 -29.12 -13.62
C GLY A 572 24.07 -30.18 -13.30
N TYR A 573 23.83 -31.43 -13.70
CA TYR A 573 24.52 -32.66 -13.25
C TYR A 573 26.04 -32.79 -13.56
N PHE A 574 26.72 -31.79 -14.16
CA PHE A 574 27.98 -32.02 -14.88
C PHE A 574 29.25 -31.26 -14.46
N ALA A 575 29.23 -30.27 -13.55
CA ALA A 575 30.34 -29.30 -13.49
C ALA A 575 31.35 -29.42 -12.31
N TYR A 576 31.24 -30.38 -11.39
CA TYR A 576 31.99 -30.32 -10.10
C TYR A 576 33.33 -31.04 -10.06
N HIS A 577 33.72 -31.75 -11.13
CA HIS A 577 34.88 -32.65 -11.09
C HIS A 577 36.24 -31.93 -11.11
N GLU A 578 36.28 -30.59 -11.18
CA GLU A 578 37.52 -29.82 -11.36
C GLU A 578 37.74 -28.67 -10.33
N LEU A 579 37.01 -28.65 -9.20
CA LEU A 579 37.26 -27.68 -8.12
C LEU A 579 38.34 -28.19 -7.16
N ASP A 580 39.59 -27.75 -7.33
CA ASP A 580 40.71 -28.04 -6.42
C ASP A 580 40.63 -27.12 -5.18
N ALA A 581 39.93 -27.57 -4.13
CA ALA A 581 39.60 -26.78 -2.93
C ALA A 581 39.94 -27.52 -1.62
N PRO A 582 41.16 -27.39 -1.08
CA PRO A 582 41.67 -28.22 0.03
C PRO A 582 41.12 -27.88 1.43
N LEU A 583 40.45 -26.73 1.60
CA LEU A 583 39.98 -26.23 2.91
C LEU A 583 38.44 -26.20 3.07
N LEU A 584 37.69 -26.97 2.27
CA LEU A 584 36.23 -27.00 2.32
C LEU A 584 35.69 -27.47 3.68
N GLU A 585 35.01 -26.58 4.41
CA GLU A 585 34.40 -26.84 5.72
C GLU A 585 32.90 -27.14 5.62
N LYS A 586 32.20 -26.53 4.65
CA LYS A 586 30.76 -26.66 4.45
C LYS A 586 30.42 -26.86 2.98
N VAL A 587 29.65 -27.91 2.68
CA VAL A 587 29.14 -28.20 1.34
C VAL A 587 27.64 -28.51 1.39
N VAL A 588 26.85 -27.84 0.54
CA VAL A 588 25.41 -28.10 0.38
C VAL A 588 25.14 -28.50 -1.07
N LEU A 589 24.77 -29.77 -1.29
CA LEU A 589 24.52 -30.38 -2.61
C LEU A 589 23.12 -31.00 -2.66
N ASP A 590 22.61 -31.24 -3.87
CA ASP A 590 21.45 -32.10 -4.07
C ASP A 590 21.75 -33.54 -3.66
N LYS A 591 20.72 -34.23 -3.13
CA LYS A 591 20.82 -35.60 -2.58
C LYS A 591 21.34 -36.66 -3.57
N GLU A 592 21.45 -36.34 -4.86
CA GLU A 592 21.89 -37.27 -5.90
C GLU A 592 23.36 -37.12 -6.35
N VAL A 593 24.11 -36.11 -5.85
CA VAL A 593 25.52 -35.92 -6.22
C VAL A 593 26.40 -36.93 -5.47
N LYS A 594 26.94 -37.93 -6.18
CA LYS A 594 27.59 -39.09 -5.55
C LYS A 594 29.11 -39.03 -5.37
N PHE A 595 29.87 -38.12 -5.99
CA PHE A 595 31.32 -38.05 -5.76
C PHE A 595 31.88 -36.66 -6.03
N ILE A 596 32.52 -36.07 -5.01
CA ILE A 596 33.55 -35.03 -5.16
C ILE A 596 34.87 -35.71 -4.78
N GLU A 597 35.80 -35.80 -5.73
CA GLU A 597 37.17 -36.24 -5.44
C GLU A 597 37.95 -35.00 -4.98
N ILE A 598 38.15 -34.89 -3.66
CA ILE A 598 39.03 -33.87 -3.06
C ILE A 598 40.45 -34.42 -3.20
N SER A 599 41.26 -33.82 -4.09
CA SER A 599 42.67 -34.16 -4.30
C SER A 599 43.60 -33.39 -3.39
#